data_AF-A0A4R5K6T8-F1
#
_entry.id   AF-A0A4R5K6T8-F1
#
_cell.length_a   1.000
_cell.length_b   1.000
_cell.length_c   1.000
_cell.angle_alpha   90.00
_cell.angle_beta   90.00
_cell.angle_gamma   90.00
#
_symmetry.space_group_name_H-M   'P 1'
#
loop_
_entity.id
_entity.type
_entity.pdbx_description
1 polymer ?
#
loop_
_entity_poly.entity_id
_entity_poly.type
_entity_poly.pdbx_seq_one_letter_code
_entity_poly.pdbx_strand_id
1 'polypeptide(L)'
;MDYSRSFREVLLNYTFVDPEVQFIRHNENITYKVTEKGTGESYLLRMHKPITPNMQGIQTTREAIQSELDFLQTWSIFAEWPEAAKPLMVPQIS
;
A
#
# COMPACT_ATOMS: atom_id res chain seq x y z
N MET A 1 -10.74 3.13 19.27
CA MET A 1 -11.44 3.63 18.06
C MET A 1 -11.74 2.42 17.20
N ASP A 2 -13.00 2.27 16.79
CA ASP A 2 -13.41 1.25 15.84
C ASP A 2 -13.28 1.82 14.42
N TYR A 3 -12.36 1.27 13.63
CA TYR A 3 -12.09 1.71 12.25
C TYR A 3 -12.85 0.89 11.21
N SER A 4 -13.71 -0.04 11.65
CA SER A 4 -14.48 -0.91 10.75
C SER A 4 -15.44 -0.13 9.84
N ARG A 5 -15.95 1.01 10.31
CA ARG A 5 -16.82 1.89 9.52
C ARG A 5 -16.08 2.55 8.37
N SER A 6 -14.96 3.23 8.67
CA SER A 6 -14.12 3.86 7.65
C SER A 6 -13.57 2.85 6.64
N PHE A 7 -13.22 1.65 7.11
CA PHE A 7 -12.82 0.56 6.22
C PHE A 7 -13.92 0.21 5.21
N ARG A 8 -15.17 -0.01 5.67
CA ARG A 8 -16.29 -0.35 4.78
C ARG A 8 -16.55 0.74 3.75
N GLU A 9 -16.49 2.00 4.15
CA GLU A 9 -16.66 3.14 3.25
C GLU A 9 -15.56 3.18 2.17
N VAL A 10 -14.30 2.94 2.56
CA VAL A 10 -13.19 2.85 1.59
C VAL A 10 -13.38 1.66 0.65
N LEU A 11 -13.75 0.49 1.18
CA LEU A 11 -13.93 -0.73 0.38
C LEU A 11 -14.99 -0.57 -0.72
N LEU A 12 -16.05 0.22 -0.48
CA LEU A 12 -17.08 0.53 -1.48
C LEU A 12 -16.56 1.31 -2.70
N ASN A 13 -15.37 1.90 -2.63
CA ASN A 13 -14.75 2.57 -3.78
C ASN A 13 -14.04 1.58 -4.72
N TYR A 14 -14.00 0.29 -4.36
CA TYR A 14 -13.39 -0.77 -5.15
C TYR A 14 -14.46 -1.78 -5.59
N THR A 15 -14.28 -2.37 -6.77
CA THR A 15 -15.26 -3.25 -7.41
C THR A 15 -15.15 -4.71 -6.95
N PHE A 16 -14.84 -4.96 -5.67
CA PHE A 16 -14.72 -6.33 -5.14
C PHE A 16 -16.07 -7.04 -5.12
N VAL A 17 -16.10 -8.32 -5.51
CA VAL A 17 -17.29 -9.16 -5.44
C VAL A 17 -17.18 -10.14 -4.25
N ASP A 18 -18.07 -10.01 -3.26
CA ASP A 18 -18.08 -10.79 -2.00
C ASP A 18 -16.68 -10.93 -1.35
N PRO A 19 -16.02 -9.81 -1.00
CA PRO A 19 -14.69 -9.85 -0.40
C PRO A 19 -14.71 -10.43 1.03
N GLU A 20 -13.79 -11.34 1.31
CA GLU A 20 -13.40 -11.72 2.66
C GLU A 20 -12.34 -10.74 3.19
N VAL A 21 -12.56 -10.23 4.39
CA VAL A 21 -11.69 -9.20 4.98
C VAL A 21 -11.09 -9.71 6.27
N GLN A 22 -9.75 -9.66 6.34
CA GLN A 22 -8.99 -10.00 7.53
C GLN A 22 -8.16 -8.81 8.00
N PHE A 23 -8.34 -8.43 9.26
CA PHE A 23 -7.49 -7.42 9.89
C PHE A 23 -6.10 -8.00 10.17
N ILE A 24 -5.03 -7.29 9.77
CA ILE A 24 -3.64 -7.73 9.99
C ILE A 24 -3.00 -6.98 11.17
N ARG A 25 -2.92 -5.64 11.10
CA ARG A 25 -2.19 -4.81 12.08
C ARG A 25 -2.64 -3.35 12.04
N HIS A 26 -2.45 -2.62 13.15
CA HIS A 26 -2.85 -1.22 13.33
C HIS A 26 -1.75 -0.30 13.90
N ASN A 27 -0.47 -0.49 13.57
CA ASN A 27 0.63 0.30 14.13
C ASN A 27 0.61 1.76 13.64
N GLU A 28 1.33 2.06 12.57
CA GLU A 28 1.33 3.39 11.92
C GLU A 28 0.17 3.49 10.93
N ASN A 29 -0.05 2.39 10.19
CA ASN A 29 -1.17 2.25 9.26
C ASN A 29 -2.10 1.14 9.74
N ILE A 30 -3.37 1.24 9.34
CA ILE A 30 -4.34 0.17 9.54
C ILE A 30 -4.33 -0.67 8.27
N THR A 31 -3.94 -1.93 8.40
CA THR A 31 -3.76 -2.84 7.28
C THR A 31 -4.76 -3.98 7.34
N TYR A 32 -5.48 -4.17 6.23
CA TYR A 32 -6.39 -5.29 6.00
C TYR A 32 -5.92 -6.12 4.81
N LYS A 33 -6.09 -7.43 4.90
CA LYS A 33 -6.09 -8.32 3.74
C LYS A 33 -7.51 -8.41 3.22
N VAL A 34 -7.68 -8.21 1.93
CA VAL A 34 -8.96 -8.36 1.22
C VAL A 34 -8.78 -9.49 0.23
N THR A 35 -9.56 -10.56 0.36
CA THR A 35 -9.53 -11.71 -0.56
C THR A 35 -10.85 -11.75 -1.31
N GLU A 36 -10.80 -11.74 -2.63
CA GLU A 36 -11.99 -11.86 -3.47
C GLU A 36 -12.34 -13.34 -3.62
N LYS A 37 -13.53 -13.75 -3.16
CA LYS A 37 -13.89 -15.18 -3.17
C LYS A 37 -14.10 -15.75 -4.57
N GLY A 38 -14.51 -14.91 -5.53
CA GLY A 38 -14.75 -15.35 -6.91
C GLY A 38 -13.47 -15.76 -7.64
N THR A 39 -12.37 -15.06 -7.39
CA THR A 39 -11.08 -15.25 -8.06
C THR A 39 -10.04 -15.93 -7.16
N GLY A 40 -10.18 -15.83 -5.84
CA GLY A 40 -9.18 -16.24 -4.85
C GLY A 40 -8.04 -15.21 -4.68
N GLU A 41 -8.07 -14.13 -5.46
CA GLU A 41 -7.03 -13.10 -5.44
C GLU A 41 -7.04 -12.34 -4.11
N SER A 42 -5.84 -11.99 -3.65
CA SER A 42 -5.65 -11.35 -2.35
C SER A 42 -4.91 -10.02 -2.50
N TYR A 43 -5.46 -9.01 -1.85
CA TYR A 43 -5.01 -7.62 -1.90
C TYR A 43 -4.72 -7.10 -0.49
N LEU A 44 -3.84 -6.09 -0.42
CA LEU A 44 -3.53 -5.37 0.81
C LEU A 44 -4.14 -3.98 0.76
N LEU A 45 -5.05 -3.68 1.68
CA LEU A 45 -5.60 -2.34 1.88
C LEU A 45 -4.92 -1.69 3.08
N ARG A 46 -4.22 -0.58 2.84
CA ARG A 46 -3.48 0.18 3.85
C ARG A 46 -4.11 1.57 4.01
N MET A 47 -4.72 1.81 5.17
CA MET A 47 -5.28 3.12 5.51
C MET A 47 -4.32 3.87 6.44
N HIS A 48 -3.87 5.04 6.00
CA HIS A 48 -3.05 5.95 6.79
C HIS A 48 -3.95 6.72 7.77
N LYS A 49 -3.58 6.78 9.05
CA LYS A 49 -4.36 7.51 10.06
C LYS A 49 -4.32 9.02 9.76
N PRO A 50 -5.43 9.75 9.93
CA PRO A 50 -5.41 11.20 9.84
C PRO A 50 -4.45 11.75 10.90
N ILE A 51 -3.59 12.62 10.42
CA ILE A 51 -2.39 13.11 11.07
C ILE A 51 -2.77 13.85 12.37
N THR A 52 -2.37 13.31 13.53
CA THR A 52 -2.20 14.16 14.72
C THR A 52 -1.06 15.15 14.45
N PRO A 53 -1.14 16.42 14.89
CA PRO A 53 -0.12 17.44 14.60
C PRO A 53 1.31 17.00 14.88
N ASN A 54 1.51 16.13 15.87
CA ASN A 54 2.81 15.59 16.29
C ASN A 54 3.30 14.37 15.47
N MET A 55 2.54 13.91 14.48
CA MET A 55 2.88 12.76 13.61
C MET A 55 2.88 13.15 12.12
N GLN A 56 3.07 14.44 11.81
CA GLN A 56 3.36 14.93 10.45
C GLN A 56 4.74 14.42 9.98
N GLY A 57 4.83 13.13 9.70
CA GLY A 57 5.95 12.56 8.98
C GLY A 57 5.76 12.80 7.48
N ILE A 58 6.84 13.17 6.78
CA ILE A 58 6.87 13.42 5.32
C ILE A 58 6.24 12.25 4.54
N GLN A 59 6.33 11.02 5.06
CA GLN A 59 5.83 9.79 4.42
C GLN A 59 4.30 9.64 4.36
N THR A 60 3.54 10.52 5.01
CA THR A 60 2.06 10.45 5.05
C THR A 60 1.40 11.48 4.13
N THR A 61 2.19 12.32 3.46
CA THR A 61 1.66 13.26 2.48
C THR A 61 1.23 12.52 1.21
N ARG A 62 0.28 13.09 0.48
CA ARG A 62 -0.18 12.52 -0.79
C ARG A 62 0.99 12.35 -1.76
N GLU A 63 1.92 13.32 -1.76
CA GLU A 63 3.10 13.33 -2.61
C GLU A 63 4.05 12.17 -2.26
N ALA A 64 4.24 11.86 -0.98
CA ALA A 64 5.07 10.75 -0.55
C ALA A 64 4.43 9.39 -0.88
N ILE A 65 3.12 9.25 -0.66
CA ILE A 65 2.38 8.03 -1.05
C ILE A 65 2.44 7.83 -2.57
N GLN A 66 2.29 8.91 -3.35
CA GLN A 66 2.41 8.83 -4.81
C GLN A 66 3.82 8.42 -5.24
N SER A 67 4.87 8.98 -4.61
CA SER A 67 6.25 8.59 -4.90
C SER A 67 6.54 7.12 -4.57
N GLU A 68 5.94 6.56 -3.51
CA GLU A 68 6.05 5.13 -3.19
C GLU A 68 5.38 4.28 -4.28
N LEU A 69 4.19 4.68 -4.75
CA LEU A 69 3.49 4.00 -5.84
C LEU A 69 4.26 4.06 -7.16
N ASP A 70 4.79 5.24 -7.52
CA ASP A 70 5.58 5.43 -8.74
C ASP A 70 6.85 4.57 -8.72
N PHE A 71 7.51 4.50 -7.55
CA PHE A 71 8.66 3.61 -7.35
C PHE A 71 8.27 2.14 -7.50
N LEU A 72 7.19 1.67 -6.85
CA LEU A 72 6.72 0.29 -6.95
C LEU A 72 6.31 -0.09 -8.37
N GLN A 73 5.64 0.80 -9.09
CA GLN A 73 5.25 0.58 -10.48
C GLN A 73 6.47 0.49 -11.40
N THR A 74 7.43 1.39 -11.20
CA THR A 74 8.72 1.37 -11.92
C THR A 74 9.45 0.05 -11.65
N TRP A 75 9.52 -0.37 -10.38
CA TRP A 75 10.12 -1.63 -9.98
C TRP A 75 9.41 -2.85 -10.56
N SER A 76 8.08 -2.87 -10.58
CA SER A 76 7.31 -3.99 -11.14
C SER A 76 7.57 -4.17 -12.64
N ILE A 77 7.79 -3.08 -13.38
CA ILE A 77 8.13 -3.12 -14.80
C ILE A 77 9.55 -3.68 -15.00
N PHE A 78 10.46 -3.38 -14.07
CA PHE A 78 11.84 -3.88 -14.12
C PHE A 78 12.04 -5.25 -13.44
N ALA A 79 11.06 -5.74 -12.68
CA ALA A 79 11.14 -7.00 -11.92
C ALA A 79 11.00 -8.26 -12.79
N GLU A 80 10.67 -8.13 -14.07
CA GLU A 80 10.75 -9.22 -15.05
C GLU A 80 12.18 -9.49 -15.57
N TRP A 81 13.21 -8.85 -14.99
CA TRP A 81 14.58 -9.04 -15.45
C TRP A 81 15.20 -10.34 -14.88
N PRO A 82 15.74 -11.25 -15.72
CA PRO A 82 16.51 -12.40 -15.25
C PRO A 82 17.71 -11.93 -14.42
N GLU A 83 18.12 -12.69 -13.40
CA GLU A 83 19.17 -12.42 -12.38
C GLU A 83 20.53 -11.85 -12.89
N ALA A 84 20.73 -11.71 -14.19
CA ALA A 84 21.94 -11.26 -14.85
C ALA A 84 22.11 -9.72 -14.98
N ALA A 85 21.10 -8.88 -14.70
CA ALA A 85 21.26 -7.42 -14.76
C ALA A 85 21.12 -6.74 -13.40
N LYS A 86 22.17 -6.86 -12.59
CA LYS A 86 22.44 -5.89 -11.51
C LYS A 86 22.58 -4.50 -12.17
N PRO A 87 21.81 -3.48 -11.79
CA PRO A 87 22.10 -2.13 -12.24
C PRO A 87 23.42 -1.69 -11.61
N LEU A 88 24.43 -1.55 -12.47
CA LEU A 88 25.62 -0.75 -12.20
C LEU A 88 25.20 0.69 -11.90
N MET A 89 25.66 1.19 -10.75
CA MET A 89 25.84 2.60 -10.38
C MET A 89 24.60 3.47 -10.13
N VAL A 90 24.47 3.90 -8.88
CA VAL A 90 24.30 5.34 -8.57
C VAL A 90 25.63 5.81 -7.98
N PRO A 91 26.24 6.90 -8.49
CA PRO A 91 27.47 7.43 -7.91
C PRO A 91 27.18 7.97 -6.51
N GLN A 92 27.94 7.51 -5.52
CA GLN A 92 28.02 8.18 -4.21
C GLN A 92 28.69 9.53 -4.46
N ILE A 93 27.92 10.61 -4.38
CA ILE A 93 28.47 11.97 -4.36
C ILE A 93 29.05 12.18 -2.97
N SER A 94 30.36 12.43 -2.91
CA SER A 94 31.07 13.07 -1.78
C SER A 94 31.65 14.38 -2.30
#